data_AF-A0A0M8YCX0-F1
#
_entry.id   AF-A0A0M8YCX0-F1
#
_cell.length_a   1.000
_cell.length_b   1.000
_cell.length_c   1.000
_cell.angle_alpha   90.00
_cell.angle_beta   90.00
_cell.angle_gamma   90.00
#
_symmetry.space_group_name_H-M   'P 1'
#
loop_
_entity.id
_entity.type
_entity.pdbx_description
1 polymer ?
#
loop_
_entity_poly.entity_id
_entity_poly.type
_entity_poly.pdbx_seq_one_letter_code
_entity_poly.pdbx_strand_id
1 'polypeptide(L)'
;MWSDEGGGRVADGSTPERFAGDLFLDLAAKGWLVVQPQEAARVIAGLERTLEVVRSRAHRIEVSRRLRNAAGDDIDPEVDRLVVDTVFAEQIMAGSWERALVELPKYIEAFRMAARNSPTREP
;
A
#
# COMPACT_ATOMS: atom_id res chain seq x y z
N MET A 1 24.48 45.07 7.36
CA MET A 1 25.18 43.95 6.69
C MET A 1 25.20 42.81 7.67
N TRP A 2 24.72 41.64 7.20
CA TRP A 2 24.60 40.33 7.86
C TRP A 2 23.26 40.02 8.52
N SER A 3 22.47 39.34 7.69
CA SER A 3 21.30 38.53 7.99
C SER A 3 21.67 37.40 8.94
N ASP A 4 20.79 37.10 9.89
CA ASP A 4 20.80 35.82 10.59
C ASP A 4 19.68 34.95 10.00
N GLU A 5 20.09 33.84 9.41
CA GLU A 5 19.25 32.86 8.77
C GLU A 5 18.51 32.07 9.85
N GLY A 6 17.25 32.44 10.10
CA GLY A 6 16.29 31.61 10.80
C GLY A 6 15.94 30.40 9.92
N GLY A 7 16.85 29.42 9.88
CA GLY A 7 16.72 28.16 9.18
C GLY A 7 15.43 27.44 9.57
N GLY A 8 14.41 27.57 8.72
CA GLY A 8 13.26 26.71 8.71
C GLY A 8 13.75 25.29 8.44
N ARG A 9 13.86 24.51 9.51
CA ARG A 9 14.14 23.08 9.51
C ARG A 9 13.06 22.39 8.66
N VAL A 10 13.35 22.24 7.37
CA VAL A 10 12.55 21.45 6.44
C VAL A 10 12.57 20.01 6.94
N ALA A 11 11.35 19.52 7.17
CA ALA A 11 10.94 18.20 7.63
C ALA A 11 12.04 17.13 7.67
N ASP A 12 12.35 16.72 8.90
CA ASP A 12 13.04 15.47 9.23
C ASP A 12 12.38 14.31 8.48
N GLY A 13 13.16 13.65 7.62
CA GLY A 13 12.77 12.50 6.80
C GLY A 13 12.55 11.25 7.64
N SER A 14 11.54 11.25 8.51
CA SER A 14 11.24 10.14 9.42
C SER A 14 9.76 10.04 9.82
N THR A 15 8.82 10.44 8.95
CA THR A 15 7.47 9.88 9.05
C THR A 15 7.41 8.63 8.18
N PRO A 16 7.18 7.42 8.73
CA PRO A 16 6.91 6.26 7.89
C PRO A 16 5.77 6.65 6.95
N GLU A 17 5.98 6.50 5.64
CA GLU A 17 5.03 6.89 4.60
C GLU A 17 3.64 6.35 4.98
N ARG A 18 2.78 7.23 5.50
CA ARG A 18 1.46 6.81 5.99
C ARG A 18 0.57 6.64 4.78
N PHE A 19 -0.08 5.49 4.69
CA PHE A 19 -1.21 5.33 3.79
C PHE A 19 -2.27 6.41 4.06
N ALA A 20 -2.82 6.97 2.97
CA ALA A 20 -3.72 8.10 2.94
C ALA A 20 -4.91 7.84 1.99
N GLY A 21 -5.41 6.60 1.94
CA GLY A 21 -6.52 6.22 1.05
C GLY A 21 -7.79 7.04 1.29
N ASP A 22 -8.11 7.35 2.56
CA ASP A 22 -9.28 8.16 2.90
C ASP A 22 -9.17 9.60 2.37
N LEU A 23 -7.96 10.17 2.36
CA LEU A 23 -7.71 11.47 1.75
C LEU A 23 -7.93 11.43 0.24
N PHE A 24 -7.43 10.40 -0.44
CA PHE A 24 -7.61 10.26 -1.89
C PHE A 24 -9.09 10.11 -2.26
N LEU A 25 -9.85 9.33 -1.48
CA LEU A 25 -11.30 9.20 -1.65
C LEU A 25 -12.00 10.55 -1.46
N ASP A 26 -11.67 11.30 -0.42
CA ASP A 26 -12.26 12.62 -0.16
C ASP A 26 -11.97 13.62 -1.29
N LEU A 27 -10.71 13.66 -1.76
CA LEU A 27 -10.33 14.50 -2.90
C LEU A 27 -11.07 14.10 -4.19
N ALA A 28 -11.22 12.80 -4.45
CA ALA A 28 -11.93 12.32 -5.62
C ALA A 28 -13.44 12.58 -5.55
N ALA A 29 -14.05 12.41 -4.37
CA ALA A 29 -15.45 12.72 -4.13
C ALA A 29 -15.77 14.21 -4.33
N LYS A 30 -14.84 15.09 -3.93
CA LYS A 30 -14.94 16.54 -4.13
C LYS A 30 -14.63 17.01 -5.56
N GLY A 31 -14.22 16.12 -6.45
CA GLY A 31 -13.76 16.48 -7.79
C GLY A 31 -12.43 17.23 -7.82
N TRP A 32 -11.68 17.21 -6.71
CA TRP A 32 -10.37 17.88 -6.59
C TRP A 32 -9.23 16.98 -7.05
N LEU A 33 -9.43 15.66 -7.06
CA LEU A 33 -8.53 14.73 -7.73
C LEU A 33 -8.93 14.62 -9.22
N VAL A 34 -8.14 15.26 -10.08
CA VAL A 34 -8.34 15.25 -11.54
C VAL A 34 -7.17 14.54 -12.20
N VAL A 35 -7.46 13.42 -12.86
CA VAL A 35 -6.45 12.56 -13.49
C VAL A 35 -6.96 12.15 -14.86
N GLN A 36 -6.11 12.25 -15.90
CA GLN A 36 -6.48 11.83 -17.24
C GLN A 36 -6.93 10.36 -17.26
N PRO A 37 -8.00 9.98 -17.98
CA PRO A 37 -8.53 8.62 -17.94
C PRO A 37 -7.49 7.54 -18.26
N GLN A 38 -6.59 7.79 -19.22
CA GLN A 38 -5.54 6.85 -19.58
C GLN A 38 -4.49 6.70 -18.46
N GLU A 39 -4.21 7.77 -17.74
CA GLU A 39 -3.28 7.75 -16.63
C GLU A 39 -3.89 7.05 -15.40
N ALA A 40 -5.15 7.34 -15.10
CA ALA A 40 -5.89 6.63 -14.06
C ALA A 40 -5.94 5.13 -14.34
N ALA A 41 -6.18 4.71 -15.60
CA ALA A 41 -6.18 3.30 -15.98
C ALA A 41 -4.80 2.63 -15.74
N ARG A 42 -3.70 3.32 -16.09
CA ARG A 42 -2.34 2.81 -15.84
C ARG A 42 -2.06 2.64 -14.34
N VAL A 43 -2.42 3.65 -13.53
CA VAL A 43 -2.22 3.60 -12.08
C VAL A 43 -3.07 2.50 -11.45
N ILE A 44 -4.34 2.38 -11.83
CA ILE A 44 -5.24 1.32 -11.36
C ILE A 44 -4.66 -0.06 -11.66
N ALA A 45 -4.20 -0.31 -12.88
CA ALA A 45 -3.61 -1.60 -13.25
C ALA A 45 -2.36 -1.93 -12.41
N GLY A 46 -1.54 -0.92 -12.10
CA GLY A 46 -0.40 -1.07 -11.18
C GLY A 46 -0.84 -1.42 -9.76
N LEU A 47 -1.83 -0.70 -9.22
CA LEU A 47 -2.36 -0.93 -7.88
C LEU A 47 -3.04 -2.29 -7.75
N GLU A 48 -3.79 -2.74 -8.76
CA GLU A 48 -4.42 -4.06 -8.79
C GLU A 48 -3.37 -5.18 -8.79
N ARG A 49 -2.29 -5.04 -9.59
CA ARG A 49 -1.18 -5.99 -9.57
C ARG A 49 -0.50 -6.03 -8.19
N THR A 50 -0.25 -4.88 -7.58
CA THR A 50 0.34 -4.82 -6.23
C THR A 50 -0.60 -5.45 -5.20
N LEU A 51 -1.90 -5.22 -5.29
CA LEU A 51 -2.89 -5.82 -4.39
C LEU A 51 -2.90 -7.34 -4.49
N GLU A 52 -2.78 -7.91 -5.69
CA GLU A 52 -2.67 -9.36 -5.86
C GLU A 52 -1.39 -9.94 -5.23
N VAL A 53 -0.26 -9.24 -5.35
CA VAL A 53 0.99 -9.63 -4.69
C VAL A 53 0.84 -9.60 -3.17
N VAL A 54 0.25 -8.52 -2.64
CA VAL A 54 -0.03 -8.35 -1.20
C VAL A 54 -0.95 -9.46 -0.69
N ARG A 55 -2.05 -9.77 -1.42
CA ARG A 55 -2.99 -10.85 -1.08
C ARG A 55 -2.33 -12.22 -1.05
N SER A 56 -1.57 -12.55 -2.09
CA SER A 56 -0.84 -13.82 -2.18
C SER A 56 0.13 -13.99 -1.00
N ARG A 57 0.86 -12.92 -0.66
CA ARG A 57 1.80 -12.93 0.46
C ARG A 57 1.10 -13.08 1.80
N ALA A 58 0.06 -12.29 2.06
CA ALA A 58 -0.74 -12.39 3.29
C ALA A 58 -1.37 -13.78 3.45
N HIS A 59 -1.83 -14.39 2.36
CA HIS A 59 -2.37 -15.74 2.38
C HIS A 59 -1.32 -16.79 2.76
N ARG A 60 -0.11 -16.70 2.19
CA ARG A 60 1.00 -17.61 2.54
C ARG A 60 1.36 -17.52 4.02
N ILE A 61 1.47 -16.31 4.56
CA ILE A 61 1.73 -16.05 5.98
C ILE A 61 0.67 -16.70 6.86
N GLU A 62 -0.61 -16.47 6.55
CA GLU A 62 -1.72 -17.01 7.33
C GLU A 62 -1.76 -18.54 7.29
N VAL A 63 -1.48 -19.16 6.13
CA VAL A 63 -1.36 -20.61 6.00
C VAL A 63 -0.19 -21.14 6.84
N SER A 64 0.99 -20.52 6.75
CA SER A 64 2.16 -20.85 7.56
C SER A 64 1.86 -20.76 9.06
N ARG A 65 1.15 -19.72 9.50
CA ARG A 65 0.73 -19.54 10.90
C ARG A 65 -0.23 -20.65 11.34
N ARG A 66 -1.21 -21.02 10.51
CA ARG A 66 -2.14 -22.12 10.81
C ARG A 66 -1.45 -23.47 10.89
N LEU A 67 -0.53 -23.75 9.97
CA LEU A 67 0.24 -24.99 9.98
C LEU A 67 1.11 -25.11 11.23
N ARG A 68 1.80 -24.04 11.63
CA ARG A 68 2.55 -23.98 12.90
C ARG A 68 1.64 -24.26 14.10
N ASN A 69 0.47 -23.63 14.16
CA ASN A 69 -0.47 -23.82 15.27
C ASN A 69 -1.07 -25.24 15.29
N ALA A 70 -1.16 -25.92 14.15
CA ALA A 70 -1.71 -27.27 14.04
C ALA A 70 -0.66 -28.37 14.28
N ALA A 71 0.60 -28.15 13.89
CA ALA A 71 1.68 -29.13 13.98
C ALA A 71 2.37 -29.17 15.37
N GLY A 72 2.26 -28.11 16.18
CA GLY A 72 3.02 -28.03 17.43
C GLY A 72 4.53 -27.90 17.19
N ASP A 73 5.35 -28.54 18.04
CA ASP A 73 6.83 -28.46 18.00
C ASP A 73 7.48 -29.41 16.96
N ASP A 74 6.67 -30.16 16.21
CA ASP A 74 7.13 -31.17 15.24
C ASP A 74 6.98 -30.62 13.81
N ILE A 75 7.73 -29.55 13.52
CA ILE A 75 7.72 -28.88 12.21
C ILE A 75 8.82 -29.46 11.32
N ASP A 76 8.44 -29.93 10.14
CA ASP A 76 9.38 -30.35 9.10
C ASP A 76 10.35 -29.20 8.75
N PRO A 77 11.67 -29.44 8.72
CA PRO A 77 12.69 -28.40 8.53
C PRO A 77 12.61 -27.68 7.17
N GLU A 78 11.95 -28.27 6.17
CA GLU A 78 11.69 -27.62 4.88
C GLU A 78 10.53 -26.60 4.99
N VAL A 79 9.53 -26.90 5.83
CA VAL A 79 8.46 -25.97 6.21
C VAL A 79 9.02 -24.84 7.08
N ASP A 80 9.95 -25.15 7.98
CA ASP A 80 10.55 -24.16 8.87
C ASP A 80 11.38 -23.10 8.11
N ARG A 81 12.10 -23.49 7.05
CA ARG A 81 12.83 -22.54 6.18
C ARG A 81 11.90 -21.58 5.43
N LEU A 82 10.77 -22.07 4.91
CA LEU A 82 9.79 -21.22 4.21
C LEU A 82 9.14 -20.22 5.17
N VAL A 83 8.96 -20.63 6.43
CA VAL A 83 8.39 -19.83 7.52
C VAL A 83 9.38 -18.78 8.02
N VAL A 84 10.68 -19.10 8.14
CA VAL A 84 11.72 -18.13 8.55
C VAL A 84 11.86 -17.01 7.53
N ASP A 85 11.88 -17.29 6.23
CA ASP A 85 11.98 -16.26 5.18
C ASP A 85 10.76 -15.33 5.12
N THR A 86 9.57 -15.85 5.43
CA THR A 86 8.34 -15.04 5.49
C THR A 86 8.26 -14.22 6.77
N VAL A 87 8.62 -14.79 7.92
CA VAL A 87 8.65 -14.09 9.22
C VAL A 87 9.73 -13.00 9.27
N PHE A 88 10.91 -13.22 8.68
CA PHE A 88 11.96 -12.18 8.60
C PHE A 88 11.50 -10.97 7.79
N ALA A 89 10.78 -11.19 6.68
CA ALA A 89 10.26 -10.09 5.88
C ALA A 89 9.00 -9.43 6.48
N GLU A 90 8.22 -10.15 7.29
CA GLU A 90 7.17 -9.56 8.12
C GLU A 90 7.74 -8.71 9.25
N GLN A 91 8.82 -9.12 9.91
CA GLN A 91 9.41 -8.31 10.99
C GLN A 91 9.99 -6.98 10.50
N ILE A 92 10.45 -6.90 9.25
CA ILE A 92 10.89 -5.65 8.62
C ILE A 92 9.71 -4.76 8.19
N MET A 93 8.50 -5.32 8.04
CA MET A 93 7.32 -4.64 7.49
C MET A 93 6.06 -4.77 8.35
N ALA A 94 6.19 -5.04 9.65
CA ALA A 94 5.08 -5.47 10.50
C ALA A 94 3.92 -4.46 10.45
N GLY A 95 2.74 -4.91 9.99
CA GLY A 95 1.53 -4.09 9.82
C GLY A 95 1.40 -3.36 8.48
N SER A 96 2.43 -3.37 7.62
CA SER A 96 2.36 -2.74 6.30
C SER A 96 1.52 -3.53 5.30
N TRP A 97 1.48 -4.87 5.41
CA TRP A 97 0.75 -5.73 4.47
C TRP A 97 -0.75 -5.69 4.73
N GLU A 98 -1.15 -5.83 5.99
CA GLU A 98 -2.55 -5.71 6.41
C GLU A 98 -3.10 -4.32 6.11
N ARG A 99 -2.28 -3.28 6.34
CA ARG A 99 -2.67 -1.91 6.00
C ARG A 99 -2.75 -1.69 4.48
N ALA A 100 -1.83 -2.26 3.70
CA ALA A 100 -1.92 -2.22 2.24
C ALA A 100 -3.18 -2.92 1.71
N LEU A 101 -3.61 -4.05 2.32
CA LEU A 101 -4.86 -4.72 1.95
C LEU A 101 -6.09 -3.83 2.15
N VAL A 102 -6.07 -2.95 3.15
CA VAL A 102 -7.15 -1.99 3.43
C VAL A 102 -7.05 -0.75 2.53
N GLU A 103 -5.84 -0.28 2.25
CA GLU A 103 -5.60 1.03 1.64
C GLU A 103 -5.50 1.00 0.11
N LEU A 104 -4.94 -0.05 -0.48
CA LEU A 104 -4.87 -0.19 -1.95
C LEU A 104 -6.26 -0.15 -2.62
N PRO A 105 -7.31 -0.81 -2.09
CA PRO A 105 -8.66 -0.67 -2.64
C PRO A 105 -9.18 0.78 -2.61
N LYS A 106 -8.84 1.57 -1.58
CA LYS A 106 -9.25 2.97 -1.48
C LYS A 106 -8.63 3.81 -2.58
N TYR A 107 -7.33 3.63 -2.84
CA TYR A 107 -6.67 4.31 -3.95
C TYR A 107 -7.25 3.92 -5.30
N ILE A 108 -7.48 2.62 -5.54
CA ILE A 108 -8.10 2.14 -6.78
C ILE A 108 -9.44 2.84 -7.00
N GLU A 109 -10.29 2.92 -5.98
CA GLU A 109 -11.58 3.59 -6.13
C GLU A 109 -11.44 5.10 -6.32
N ALA A 110 -10.53 5.77 -5.60
CA ALA A 110 -10.26 7.18 -5.80
C ALA A 110 -9.82 7.50 -7.23
N PHE A 111 -8.95 6.69 -7.83
CA PHE A 111 -8.54 6.86 -9.23
C PHE A 111 -9.67 6.55 -10.22
N ARG A 112 -10.56 5.58 -9.90
CA ARG A 112 -11.76 5.32 -10.71
C ARG A 112 -12.72 6.52 -10.67
N MET A 113 -12.91 7.15 -9.51
CA MET A 113 -13.68 8.39 -9.36
C MET A 113 -13.04 9.55 -10.13
N ALA A 114 -11.73 9.76 -9.98
CA ALA A 114 -11.00 10.82 -10.66
C ALA A 114 -11.08 10.70 -12.19
N ALA A 115 -11.01 9.48 -12.74
CA ALA A 115 -11.16 9.23 -14.17
C ALA A 115 -12.54 9.65 -14.70
N ARG A 116 -13.60 9.46 -13.91
CA ARG A 116 -14.97 9.86 -14.26
C ARG A 116 -15.18 11.38 -14.17
N ASN A 117 -14.44 12.05 -13.28
CA ASN A 117 -14.52 13.49 -13.08
C ASN A 117 -13.74 14.29 -14.13
N SER A 118 -12.81 13.64 -14.84
CA SER A 118 -12.04 14.32 -15.89
C SER A 118 -12.96 14.68 -17.05
N PRO A 119 -13.05 15.97 -17.42
CA PRO A 119 -13.84 16.37 -18.57
C PRO A 119 -13.26 15.68 -19.81
N THR A 120 -14.12 14.97 -20.54
CA THR A 120 -13.82 14.50 -21.89
C THR A 120 -13.44 15.72 -22.72
N ARG A 121 -12.14 15.98 -22.88
CA ARG A 121 -11.67 16.92 -23.89
C ARG A 121 -11.88 16.23 -25.23
N GLU A 122 -13.01 16.54 -25.88
CA GLU A 122 -13.16 16.29 -27.30
C GLU A 122 -12.06 17.08 -28.06
N PRO A 123 -11.43 16.46 -29.09
CA PRO A 123 -10.42 17.11 -29.90
C PRO A 123 -10.96 18.25 -30.77
#